data_AF-A0A177EES9-F1
#
_entry.id   AF-A0A177EES9-F1
#
_cell.length_a   1.000
_cell.length_b   1.000
_cell.length_c   1.000
_cell.angle_alpha   90.00
_cell.angle_beta   90.00
_cell.angle_gamma   90.00
#
_symmetry.space_group_name_H-M   'P 1'
#
loop_
_entity.id
_entity.type
_entity.pdbx_description
1 polymer ?
#
loop_
_entity_poly.entity_id
_entity_poly.type
_entity_poly.pdbx_seq_one_letter_code
_entity_poly.pdbx_strand_id
1 'polypeptide(L)'
;MNERNNIVDNKTPSPAQDEAKVVARRQEKEMEKRANDEYLQLLRDQIREDRQTLAAKQQSANEEVMKTVCLDKKNLIPLCARSDSPTSSIASTGNEIALKIVYEAQNVVVSLDPNTSIASLKNLISTTFKIKAFKIYSPSNGEITTQDASSTLASECIANMDIVRVVI
;
A
#
# COMPACT_ATOMS: atom_id res chain seq x y z
N MET A 1 12.40 -96.01 22.00
CA MET A 1 12.31 -94.77 21.21
C MET A 1 10.90 -94.23 21.44
N ASN A 2 10.77 -93.12 22.18
CA ASN A 2 9.47 -92.53 22.51
C ASN A 2 9.29 -91.26 21.69
N GLU A 3 8.35 -91.27 20.75
CA GLU A 3 7.87 -90.08 20.06
C GLU A 3 6.86 -89.35 20.96
N ARG A 4 7.19 -88.12 21.36
CA ARG A 4 6.26 -87.21 22.05
C ARG A 4 5.55 -86.37 20.98
N ASN A 5 4.25 -86.63 20.81
CA ASN A 5 3.35 -85.73 20.07
C ASN A 5 3.27 -84.39 20.80
N ASN A 6 3.75 -83.32 20.16
CA ASN A 6 3.55 -81.95 20.60
C ASN A 6 2.35 -81.39 19.85
N ILE A 7 1.16 -81.46 20.47
CA ILE A 7 -0.05 -80.79 19.97
C ILE A 7 0.12 -79.31 20.30
N VAL A 8 0.39 -78.50 19.26
CA VAL A 8 0.33 -77.05 19.35
C VAL A 8 -1.15 -76.67 19.26
N ASP A 9 -1.72 -76.26 20.39
CA ASP A 9 -3.04 -75.61 20.45
C ASP A 9 -3.02 -74.32 19.61
N ASN A 10 -3.39 -74.43 18.34
CA ASN A 10 -3.73 -73.28 17.50
C ASN A 10 -5.05 -72.68 18.01
N LYS A 11 -4.98 -71.82 19.03
CA LYS A 11 -6.10 -70.94 19.38
C LYS A 11 -6.32 -69.97 18.21
N THR A 12 -7.35 -70.24 17.42
CA THR A 12 -7.91 -69.31 16.44
C THR A 12 -8.33 -68.03 17.17
N PRO A 13 -7.91 -66.83 16.75
CA PRO A 13 -8.31 -65.60 17.40
C PRO A 13 -9.84 -65.44 17.31
N SER A 14 -10.46 -65.10 18.44
CA SER A 14 -11.92 -65.00 18.55
C SER A 14 -12.44 -63.80 17.75
N PRO A 15 -13.53 -63.95 16.97
CA PRO A 15 -14.10 -62.87 16.14
C PRO A 15 -14.48 -61.61 16.94
N ALA A 16 -14.75 -61.75 18.24
CA ALA A 16 -15.03 -60.63 19.13
C ALA A 16 -13.81 -59.70 19.36
N GLN A 17 -12.57 -60.21 19.25
CA GLN A 17 -11.37 -59.38 19.37
C GLN A 17 -11.08 -58.56 18.11
N ASP A 18 -11.51 -59.03 16.95
CA ASP A 18 -11.36 -58.31 15.68
C ASP A 18 -12.43 -57.23 15.53
N GLU A 19 -13.66 -57.49 15.97
CA GLU A 19 -14.72 -56.46 16.01
C GLU A 19 -14.36 -55.31 16.96
N ALA A 20 -13.81 -55.59 18.14
CA ALA A 20 -13.40 -54.56 19.09
C ALA A 20 -12.30 -53.63 18.52
N LYS A 21 -11.33 -54.18 17.77
CA LYS A 21 -10.28 -53.38 17.11
C LYS A 21 -10.83 -52.53 15.98
N VAL A 22 -11.83 -53.02 15.23
CA VAL A 22 -12.48 -52.26 14.16
C VAL A 22 -13.30 -51.10 14.72
N VAL A 23 -14.01 -51.31 15.84
CA VAL A 23 -14.77 -50.26 16.53
C VAL A 23 -13.83 -49.18 17.10
N ALA A 24 -12.73 -49.58 17.75
CA ALA A 24 -11.75 -48.64 18.28
C ALA A 24 -11.13 -47.77 17.18
N ARG A 25 -10.76 -48.37 16.03
CA ARG A 25 -10.20 -47.64 14.88
C ARG A 25 -11.21 -46.69 14.23
N ARG A 26 -12.51 -47.02 14.25
CA ARG A 26 -13.57 -46.11 13.78
C ARG A 26 -13.73 -44.92 14.73
N GLN A 27 -13.73 -45.16 16.04
CA GLN A 27 -13.83 -44.11 17.04
C GLN A 27 -12.63 -43.16 16.99
N GLU A 28 -11.42 -43.68 16.82
CA GLU A 28 -10.20 -42.87 16.70
C GLU A 28 -10.26 -41.96 15.47
N LYS A 29 -10.65 -42.49 14.30
CA LYS A 29 -10.85 -41.68 13.08
C LYS A 29 -11.95 -40.63 13.24
N GLU A 30 -12.99 -40.93 14.00
CA GLU A 30 -14.10 -40.00 14.24
C GLU A 30 -13.70 -38.89 15.22
N MET A 31 -12.85 -39.19 16.20
CA MET A 31 -12.24 -38.18 17.08
C MET A 31 -11.24 -37.31 16.32
N GLU A 32 -10.39 -37.90 15.48
CA GLU A 32 -9.44 -37.16 14.64
C GLU A 32 -10.17 -36.24 13.65
N LYS A 33 -11.24 -36.75 13.02
CA LYS A 33 -12.09 -35.94 12.15
C LYS A 33 -12.72 -34.77 12.91
N ARG A 34 -13.26 -35.01 14.11
CA ARG A 34 -13.83 -33.93 14.96
C ARG A 34 -12.78 -32.88 15.34
N ALA A 35 -11.59 -33.31 15.75
CA ALA A 35 -10.49 -32.40 16.07
C ALA A 35 -10.04 -31.56 14.85
N ASN A 36 -10.02 -32.18 13.67
CA ASN A 36 -9.69 -31.49 12.43
C ASN A 36 -10.79 -30.49 12.02
N ASP A 37 -12.06 -30.89 12.16
CA ASP A 37 -13.20 -30.00 11.90
C ASP A 37 -13.20 -28.79 12.86
N GLU A 38 -12.88 -29.01 14.15
CA GLU A 38 -12.71 -27.93 15.14
C GLU A 38 -11.53 -27.00 14.78
N TYR A 39 -10.39 -27.56 14.36
CA TYR A 39 -9.24 -26.76 13.93
C TYR A 39 -9.55 -25.91 12.69
N LEU A 40 -10.25 -26.48 11.70
CA LEU A 40 -10.71 -25.74 10.53
C LEU A 40 -11.72 -24.65 10.89
N GLN A 41 -12.56 -24.87 11.89
CA GLN A 41 -13.49 -23.87 12.40
C GLN A 41 -12.73 -22.69 13.02
N LEU A 42 -11.73 -22.96 13.88
CA LEU A 42 -10.86 -21.94 14.49
C LEU A 42 -10.15 -21.08 13.44
N LEU A 43 -9.59 -21.72 12.40
CA LEU A 43 -8.95 -21.00 11.28
C LEU A 43 -9.93 -20.07 10.55
N ARG A 44 -11.16 -20.52 10.31
CA ARG A 44 -12.19 -19.68 9.67
C ARG A 44 -12.57 -18.48 10.53
N ASP A 45 -12.71 -18.69 11.84
CA ASP A 45 -13.05 -17.63 12.77
C ASP A 45 -11.91 -16.61 12.88
N GLN A 46 -10.65 -17.06 12.89
CA GLN A 46 -9.49 -16.17 12.88
C GLN A 46 -9.38 -15.36 11.58
N ILE A 47 -9.60 -15.99 10.42
CA ILE A 47 -9.66 -15.26 9.13
C ILE A 47 -10.78 -14.21 9.14
N ARG A 48 -11.92 -14.51 9.77
CA ARG A 48 -13.05 -13.58 9.88
C ARG A 48 -12.67 -12.38 10.75
N GLU A 49 -12.05 -12.62 11.90
CA GLU A 49 -11.58 -11.59 12.82
C GLU A 49 -10.50 -10.70 12.20
N ASP A 50 -9.52 -11.29 11.51
CA ASP A 50 -8.48 -10.55 10.79
C ASP A 50 -9.09 -9.66 9.70
N ARG A 51 -10.06 -10.16 8.93
CA ARG A 51 -10.77 -9.37 7.92
C ARG A 51 -11.56 -8.21 8.52
N GLN A 52 -12.22 -8.43 9.66
CA GLN A 52 -12.93 -7.36 10.36
C GLN A 52 -11.97 -6.31 10.92
N THR A 53 -10.84 -6.75 11.49
CA THR A 53 -9.79 -5.87 12.00
C THR A 53 -9.15 -5.03 10.89
N LEU A 54 -8.87 -5.66 9.74
CA LEU A 54 -8.35 -4.96 8.56
C LEU A 54 -9.38 -3.97 8.00
N ALA A 55 -10.66 -4.34 7.91
CA ALA A 55 -11.73 -3.45 7.47
C ALA A 55 -11.91 -2.25 8.40
N ALA A 56 -11.87 -2.46 9.73
CA ALA A 56 -11.96 -1.39 10.72
C ALA A 56 -10.76 -0.42 10.64
N LYS A 57 -9.53 -0.95 10.50
CA LYS A 57 -8.32 -0.14 10.29
C LYS A 57 -8.37 0.64 8.97
N GLN A 58 -8.97 0.07 7.92
CA GLN A 58 -9.11 0.73 6.63
C GLN A 58 -10.20 1.81 6.65
N GLN A 59 -11.28 1.62 7.43
CA GLN A 59 -12.29 2.66 7.67
C GLN A 59 -11.73 3.83 8.48
N SER A 60 -10.97 3.58 9.55
CA SER A 60 -10.34 4.66 10.32
C SER A 60 -9.29 5.43 9.51
N ALA A 61 -8.55 4.74 8.64
CA ALA A 61 -7.61 5.38 7.72
C ALA A 61 -8.30 6.19 6.60
N ASN A 62 -9.50 5.78 6.16
CA ASN A 62 -10.29 6.53 5.18
C ASN A 62 -11.03 7.73 5.78
N GLU A 63 -11.49 7.65 7.03
CA GLU A 63 -12.13 8.78 7.73
C GLU A 63 -11.14 9.91 8.08
N GLU A 64 -9.86 9.61 8.34
CA GLU A 64 -8.83 10.64 8.50
C GLU A 64 -8.39 11.30 7.18
N VAL A 65 -8.65 10.68 6.02
CA VAL A 65 -8.13 11.14 4.72
C VAL A 65 -9.15 11.91 3.88
N MET A 66 -10.45 11.84 4.17
CA MET A 66 -11.47 12.61 3.43
C MET A 66 -12.50 13.32 4.31
N LYS A 67 -12.07 14.39 5.00
CA LYS A 67 -12.92 15.57 5.15
C LYS A 67 -12.87 16.37 3.85
N THR A 68 -13.58 15.91 2.83
CA THR A 68 -13.88 16.74 1.67
C THR A 68 -14.87 17.82 2.09
N VAL A 69 -14.37 19.02 2.35
CA VAL A 69 -15.22 20.21 2.47
C VAL A 69 -15.76 20.50 1.07
N CYS A 70 -17.07 20.34 0.87
CA CYS A 70 -17.73 20.85 -0.33
C CYS A 70 -17.64 22.38 -0.31
N LEU A 71 -16.67 22.94 -1.01
CA LEU A 71 -16.57 24.37 -1.20
C LEU A 71 -17.63 24.79 -2.22
N ASP A 72 -18.56 25.63 -1.76
CA ASP A 72 -19.54 26.30 -2.61
C ASP A 72 -18.81 26.99 -3.78
N LYS A 73 -19.14 26.61 -5.02
CA LYS A 73 -18.43 27.06 -6.24
C LYS A 73 -18.33 28.58 -6.41
N LYS A 74 -19.21 29.34 -5.75
CA LYS A 74 -19.20 30.80 -5.69
C LYS A 74 -18.00 31.40 -4.92
N ASN A 75 -17.26 30.59 -4.15
CA ASN A 75 -16.08 31.01 -3.38
C ASN A 75 -14.77 30.35 -3.85
N LEU A 76 -14.82 29.57 -4.95
CA LEU A 76 -13.63 28.97 -5.54
C LEU A 76 -13.00 29.98 -6.50
N ILE A 77 -11.97 30.69 -6.04
CA ILE A 77 -11.11 31.48 -6.92
C ILE A 77 -10.13 30.50 -7.60
N PRO A 78 -10.14 30.36 -8.93
CA PRO A 78 -9.12 29.57 -9.62
C PRO A 78 -7.77 30.26 -9.42
N LEU A 79 -6.80 29.58 -8.79
CA LEU A 79 -5.45 30.12 -8.53
C LEU A 79 -4.67 30.48 -9.81
N CYS A 80 -5.12 30.06 -10.99
CA CYS A 80 -4.46 30.37 -12.25
C CYS A 80 -5.33 31.23 -13.21
N ALA A 81 -6.33 31.98 -12.70
CA ALA A 81 -7.11 32.90 -13.53
C ALA A 81 -6.69 34.38 -13.36
N ARG A 82 -5.94 34.86 -14.36
CA ARG A 82 -5.77 36.26 -14.81
C ARG A 82 -4.91 37.22 -13.96
N SER A 83 -3.76 37.57 -14.56
CA SER A 83 -3.43 38.93 -15.00
C SER A 83 -4.01 40.09 -14.19
N ASP A 84 -3.65 40.18 -12.92
CA ASP A 84 -3.58 41.43 -12.17
C ASP A 84 -2.40 41.32 -11.20
N SER A 85 -1.51 42.31 -11.27
CA SER A 85 -0.37 42.44 -10.37
C SER A 85 -0.89 42.41 -8.92
N PRO A 86 -0.48 41.46 -8.06
CA PRO A 86 -0.86 41.52 -6.66
C PRO A 86 -0.03 42.62 -6.00
N THR A 87 -0.59 43.82 -5.92
CA THR A 87 -0.24 44.78 -4.87
C THR A 87 -0.72 44.21 -3.54
N SER A 88 0.11 43.39 -2.92
CA SER A 88 -0.03 43.01 -1.51
C SER A 88 1.37 42.80 -0.93
N SER A 89 1.89 43.93 -0.45
CA SER A 89 3.05 44.07 0.42
C SER A 89 3.11 43.01 1.53
N ILE A 90 3.96 41.99 1.34
CA ILE A 90 4.91 41.53 2.36
C ILE A 90 6.22 41.27 1.61
N ALA A 91 7.09 42.27 1.60
CA ALA A 91 8.46 42.10 1.17
C ALA A 91 9.18 41.23 2.20
N SER A 92 9.25 39.92 1.95
CA SER A 92 10.28 39.06 2.53
C SER A 92 11.34 38.86 1.47
N THR A 93 12.56 39.30 1.76
CA THR A 93 13.74 39.05 0.97
C THR A 93 13.96 37.53 0.84
N GLY A 94 13.62 36.97 -0.33
CA GLY A 94 13.83 35.56 -0.69
C GLY A 94 12.52 34.85 -0.99
N ASN A 95 11.94 35.08 -2.17
CA ASN A 95 10.74 34.38 -2.66
C ASN A 95 11.05 32.94 -3.08
N GLU A 96 11.87 32.19 -2.36
CA GLU A 96 12.10 30.78 -2.70
C GLU A 96 10.88 29.94 -2.30
N ILE A 97 10.45 29.07 -3.20
CA ILE A 97 9.45 28.03 -2.95
C ILE A 97 10.17 26.73 -2.61
N ALA A 98 9.73 26.07 -1.53
CA ALA A 98 10.23 24.76 -1.15
C ALA A 98 9.41 23.68 -1.88
N LEU A 99 10.06 22.81 -2.63
CA LEU A 99 9.44 21.71 -3.39
C LEU A 99 9.89 20.36 -2.83
N LYS A 100 8.93 19.43 -2.67
CA LYS A 100 9.24 18.04 -2.36
C LYS A 100 9.27 17.23 -3.64
N ILE A 101 10.45 16.77 -4.04
CA ILE A 101 10.65 15.92 -5.22
C ILE A 101 10.66 14.46 -4.76
N VAL A 102 9.82 13.64 -5.38
CA VAL A 102 9.63 12.22 -5.05
C VAL A 102 9.97 11.36 -6.26
N TYR A 103 10.91 10.42 -6.08
CA TYR A 103 11.28 9.42 -7.07
C TYR A 103 11.41 8.06 -6.38
N GLU A 104 10.59 7.07 -6.78
CA GLU A 104 10.49 5.77 -6.11
C GLU A 104 10.30 5.91 -4.58
N ALA A 105 11.17 5.28 -3.78
CA ALA A 105 11.18 5.40 -2.32
C ALA A 105 11.98 6.62 -1.81
N GLN A 106 12.63 7.37 -2.69
CA GLN A 106 13.47 8.51 -2.35
C GLN A 106 12.66 9.82 -2.42
N ASN A 107 12.97 10.74 -1.51
CA ASN A 107 12.41 12.08 -1.53
C ASN A 107 13.44 13.11 -1.09
N VAL A 108 13.42 14.26 -1.74
CA VAL A 108 14.33 15.39 -1.48
C VAL A 108 13.49 16.66 -1.44
N VAL A 109 13.79 17.54 -0.48
CA VAL A 109 13.19 18.88 -0.42
C VAL A 109 14.21 19.89 -0.91
N VAL A 110 13.82 20.74 -1.85
CA VAL A 110 14.68 21.77 -2.46
C VAL A 110 14.00 23.13 -2.39
N SER A 111 14.75 24.19 -2.13
CA SER A 111 14.26 25.57 -2.23
C SER A 111 14.70 26.14 -3.57
N LEU A 112 13.76 26.70 -4.35
CA LEU A 112 14.01 27.24 -5.68
C LEU A 112 13.27 28.57 -5.87
N ASP A 113 13.82 29.48 -6.66
CA ASP A 113 13.08 30.68 -7.09
C ASP A 113 11.90 30.27 -7.99
N PRO A 114 10.68 30.83 -7.84
CA PRO A 114 9.52 30.53 -8.69
C PRO A 114 9.75 30.82 -10.17
N ASN A 115 10.71 31.68 -10.52
CA ASN A 115 11.13 31.96 -11.89
C ASN A 115 12.17 30.96 -12.42
N THR A 116 12.56 29.96 -11.62
CA THR A 116 13.44 28.87 -12.07
C THR A 116 12.78 28.15 -13.25
N SER A 117 13.54 27.95 -14.33
CA SER A 117 13.03 27.24 -15.50
C SER A 117 12.76 25.76 -15.20
N ILE A 118 11.79 25.16 -15.89
CA ILE A 118 11.53 23.72 -15.82
C ILE A 118 12.75 22.91 -16.30
N ALA A 119 13.55 23.46 -17.22
CA ALA A 119 14.81 22.85 -17.65
C ALA A 119 15.83 22.76 -16.51
N SER A 120 15.97 23.82 -15.71
CA SER A 120 16.83 23.82 -14.52
C SER A 120 16.34 22.81 -13.48
N LEU A 121 15.02 22.71 -13.25
CA LEU A 121 14.44 21.68 -12.39
C LEU A 121 14.75 20.26 -12.90
N LYS A 122 14.62 20.01 -14.21
CA LYS A 122 14.99 18.73 -14.83
C LYS A 122 16.48 18.40 -14.62
N ASN A 123 17.38 19.38 -14.81
CA ASN A 123 18.81 19.18 -14.60
C ASN A 123 19.13 18.87 -13.13
N LEU A 124 18.46 19.55 -12.20
CA LEU A 124 18.56 19.27 -10.76
C LEU A 124 18.13 17.82 -10.46
N ILE A 125 16.94 17.41 -10.92
CA ILE A 125 16.43 16.05 -10.74
C ILE A 125 17.39 15.01 -11.34
N SER A 126 17.87 15.25 -12.57
CA SER A 126 18.80 14.37 -13.26
C SER A 126 20.09 14.16 -12.46
N THR A 127 20.60 15.23 -11.86
CA THR A 127 21.86 15.22 -11.10
C THR A 127 21.65 14.60 -9.71
N THR A 128 20.58 14.96 -9.02
CA THR A 128 20.26 14.47 -7.67
C THR A 128 19.97 12.97 -7.67
N PHE A 129 19.16 12.48 -8.60
CA PHE A 129 18.76 11.07 -8.67
C PHE A 129 19.59 10.24 -9.65
N LYS A 130 20.53 10.85 -10.38
CA LYS A 130 21.40 10.21 -11.39
C LYS A 130 20.61 9.51 -12.51
N ILE A 131 19.50 10.11 -12.92
CA ILE A 131 18.59 9.60 -13.97
C ILE A 131 18.67 10.47 -15.23
N LYS A 132 18.48 9.89 -16.43
CA LYS A 132 18.65 10.61 -17.71
C LYS A 132 17.34 10.90 -18.44
N ALA A 133 16.40 9.96 -18.45
CA ALA A 133 15.11 10.10 -19.10
C ALA A 133 14.03 9.88 -18.06
N PHE A 134 13.17 10.88 -17.89
CA PHE A 134 12.08 10.85 -16.92
C PHE A 134 11.02 11.89 -17.27
N LYS A 135 9.83 11.68 -16.74
CA LYS A 135 8.69 12.57 -16.75
C LYS A 135 8.48 13.15 -15.36
N ILE A 136 8.01 14.39 -15.33
CA ILE A 136 7.69 15.10 -14.10
C ILE A 136 6.18 15.28 -14.05
N TYR A 137 5.59 15.00 -12.88
CA TYR A 137 4.18 15.25 -12.62
C TYR A 137 4.01 16.19 -11.44
N SER A 138 3.21 17.24 -11.61
CA SER A 138 2.72 18.06 -10.50
C SER A 138 1.26 17.70 -10.19
N PRO A 139 0.78 17.93 -8.95
CA PRO A 139 -0.61 17.70 -8.59
C PRO A 139 -1.57 18.61 -9.35
N SER A 140 -1.13 19.83 -9.67
CA SER A 140 -1.93 20.87 -10.30
C SER A 140 -2.06 20.72 -11.81
N ASN A 141 -0.98 20.32 -12.50
CA ASN A 141 -0.93 20.33 -13.97
C ASN A 141 -0.79 18.93 -14.60
N GLY A 142 -0.68 17.87 -13.79
CA GLY A 142 -0.41 16.53 -14.31
C GLY A 142 1.01 16.46 -14.89
N GLU A 143 1.17 15.90 -16.09
CA GLU A 143 2.50 15.79 -16.74
C GLU A 143 3.01 17.18 -17.15
N ILE A 144 4.17 17.58 -16.63
CA ILE A 144 4.82 18.84 -16.97
C ILE A 144 5.58 18.65 -18.27
N THR A 145 4.95 19.06 -19.37
CA THR A 145 5.56 19.00 -20.70
C THR A 145 6.36 20.26 -20.99
N THR A 146 7.63 20.12 -21.35
CA THR A 146 8.51 21.25 -21.73
C THR A 146 8.27 21.71 -23.17
N GLN A 147 7.01 21.79 -23.61
CA GLN A 147 6.68 22.27 -24.96
C GLN A 147 7.11 23.73 -25.14
N ASP A 148 7.15 24.49 -24.04
CA ASP A 148 7.69 25.85 -24.01
C ASP A 148 9.02 25.89 -23.25
N ALA A 149 10.09 26.27 -23.95
CA ALA A 149 11.44 26.41 -23.37
C ALA A 149 11.53 27.55 -22.34
N SER A 150 10.53 28.43 -22.30
CA SER A 150 10.43 29.54 -21.35
C SER A 150 9.62 29.20 -20.08
N SER A 151 9.09 27.98 -19.98
CA SER A 151 8.32 27.54 -18.81
C SER A 151 9.16 27.63 -17.52
N THR A 152 8.59 28.29 -16.53
CA THR A 152 9.07 28.40 -15.15
C THR A 152 8.18 27.64 -14.19
N LEU A 153 8.66 27.41 -12.96
CA LEU A 153 7.85 26.81 -11.89
C LEU A 153 6.52 27.56 -11.71
N ALA A 154 6.55 28.90 -11.70
CA ALA A 154 5.36 29.73 -11.59
C ALA A 154 4.41 29.59 -12.77
N SER A 155 4.92 29.54 -14.02
CA SER A 155 4.06 29.39 -15.20
C SER A 155 3.37 28.02 -15.26
N GLU A 156 3.99 27.00 -14.67
CA GLU A 156 3.44 25.65 -14.53
C GLU A 156 2.61 25.49 -13.24
N CYS A 157 2.16 26.60 -12.64
CA CYS A 157 1.39 26.64 -11.39
C CYS A 157 1.99 25.75 -10.28
N ILE A 158 3.33 25.63 -10.22
CA ILE A 158 4.05 24.92 -9.16
C ILE A 158 4.27 25.89 -7.99
N ALA A 159 3.64 25.58 -6.87
CA ALA A 159 3.60 26.43 -5.69
C ALA A 159 4.54 25.93 -4.57
N ASN A 160 4.67 26.75 -3.54
CA ASN A 160 5.38 26.36 -2.32
C ASN A 160 4.72 25.12 -1.68
N MET A 161 5.56 24.17 -1.27
CA MET A 161 5.22 22.86 -0.72
C MET A 161 4.57 21.88 -1.68
N ASP A 162 4.60 22.15 -2.99
CA ASP A 162 4.16 21.18 -3.97
C ASP A 162 5.00 19.92 -3.97
N ILE A 163 4.32 18.80 -4.24
CA ILE A 163 4.94 17.49 -4.37
C ILE A 163 5.09 17.16 -5.85
N VAL A 164 6.33 17.22 -6.33
CA VAL A 164 6.69 16.89 -7.69
C VAL A 164 7.07 15.42 -7.76
N ARG A 165 6.35 14.63 -8.57
CA ARG A 165 6.62 13.21 -8.77
C ARG A 165 7.43 12.99 -10.03
N VAL A 166 8.45 12.14 -9.93
CA VAL A 166 9.34 11.77 -11.03
C VAL A 166 9.08 10.32 -11.39
N VAL A 167 8.90 10.05 -12.69
CA VAL A 167 8.59 8.71 -13.24
C VAL A 167 9.48 8.48 -14.45
N ILE A 168 10.04 7.27 -14.60
CA ILE A 168 10.82 6.85 -15.78
C ILE A 168 9.89 6.15 -16.76
#